data_AF-V5H7W0-F1
#
_entry.id   AF-V5H7W0-F1
#
_cell.length_a   1.000
_cell.length_b   1.000
_cell.length_c   1.000
_cell.angle_alpha   90.00
_cell.angle_beta   90.00
_cell.angle_gamma   90.00
#
_symmetry.space_group_name_H-M   'P 1'
#
loop_
_entity.id
_entity.type
_entity.pdbx_description
1 polymer ?
#
loop_
_entity_poly.entity_id
_entity_poly.type
_entity_poly.pdbx_seq_one_letter_code
_entity_poly.pdbx_strand_id
1 'polypeptide(L)'
;MKATIALCFIVAVAYAIGARPPNPTVIDNGELNPKCEKPNDCPGNGKTVYYYNKTGGCQPLRLGSGCPDNGNYQTHDECLEKCAPPPGKKVYVA
;
A
#
# COMPACT_ATOMS: atom_id res chain seq x y z
N MET A 1 -32.22 17.04 -59.29
CA MET A 1 -31.27 17.41 -58.23
C MET A 1 -31.29 16.30 -57.18
N LYS A 2 -30.27 15.44 -57.11
CA LYS A 2 -30.22 14.32 -56.15
C LYS A 2 -29.37 14.74 -54.96
N ALA A 3 -30.00 14.83 -53.79
CA ALA A 3 -29.35 15.14 -52.53
C ALA A 3 -28.61 13.89 -52.02
N THR A 4 -27.29 13.99 -51.90
CA THR A 4 -26.47 12.95 -51.28
C THR A 4 -26.27 13.33 -49.83
N ILE A 5 -27.04 12.68 -48.96
CA ILE A 5 -26.98 12.81 -47.51
C ILE A 5 -25.64 12.22 -47.05
N ALA A 6 -24.76 13.08 -46.53
CA ALA A 6 -23.45 12.72 -45.99
C ALA A 6 -23.61 11.95 -44.67
N LEU A 7 -23.85 10.64 -44.78
CA LEU A 7 -24.04 9.71 -43.66
C LEU A 7 -22.72 9.21 -43.05
N CYS A 8 -21.57 9.75 -43.46
CA CYS A 8 -20.25 9.25 -43.03
C CYS A 8 -19.73 9.89 -41.73
N PHE A 9 -20.36 10.97 -41.23
CA PHE A 9 -19.86 11.67 -40.03
C PHE A 9 -20.36 11.09 -38.70
N ILE A 10 -21.32 10.17 -38.71
CA ILE A 10 -21.96 9.69 -37.46
C ILE A 10 -21.13 8.59 -36.77
N VAL A 11 -20.28 7.87 -37.51
CA VAL A 11 -19.54 6.71 -36.98
C VAL A 11 -18.37 7.13 -36.07
N ALA A 12 -17.86 8.36 -36.20
CA ALA A 12 -16.69 8.81 -35.43
C ALA A 12 -17.01 9.11 -33.94
N VAL A 13 -18.28 9.32 -33.57
CA VAL A 13 -18.66 9.74 -32.21
C VAL A 13 -18.76 8.55 -31.24
N ALA A 14 -18.84 7.31 -31.75
CA ALA A 14 -19.11 6.14 -30.91
C ALA A 14 -17.89 5.59 -30.13
N TYR A 15 -16.66 6.01 -30.44
CA TYR A 15 -15.44 5.46 -29.82
C TYR A 15 -14.97 6.22 -28.57
N ALA A 16 -15.70 7.23 -28.09
CA ALA A 16 -15.28 8.07 -26.98
C ALA A 16 -15.68 7.57 -25.58
N ILE A 17 -16.27 6.37 -25.44
CA ILE A 17 -16.80 5.89 -24.15
C ILE A 17 -16.03 4.65 -23.70
N GLY A 18 -15.07 4.83 -22.79
CA GLY A 18 -14.46 3.66 -22.13
C GLY A 18 -13.21 3.91 -21.28
N ALA A 19 -12.48 5.00 -21.50
CA ALA A 19 -11.35 5.31 -20.63
C ALA A 19 -11.86 5.95 -19.33
N ARG A 20 -12.08 5.12 -18.29
CA ARG A 20 -12.19 5.63 -16.92
C ARG A 20 -10.89 6.38 -16.61
N PRO A 21 -10.95 7.62 -16.07
CA PRO A 21 -9.73 8.27 -15.59
C PRO A 21 -9.07 7.33 -14.57
N PRO A 22 -7.73 7.17 -14.59
CA PRO A 22 -7.05 6.39 -13.57
C PRO A 22 -7.40 6.96 -12.20
N ASN A 23 -7.74 6.09 -11.26
CA ASN A 23 -8.05 6.53 -9.90
C ASN A 23 -6.89 7.37 -9.35
N PRO A 24 -7.17 8.51 -8.70
CA PRO A 24 -6.14 9.39 -8.19
C PRO A 24 -5.28 8.65 -7.17
N THR A 25 -3.96 8.65 -7.39
CA THR A 25 -3.02 8.13 -6.41
C THR A 25 -2.90 9.11 -5.26
N VAL A 26 -3.28 8.71 -4.06
CA VAL A 26 -3.05 9.50 -2.85
C VAL A 26 -1.74 9.05 -2.23
N ILE A 27 -0.85 10.00 -1.94
CA ILE A 27 0.32 9.75 -1.10
C ILE A 27 -0.12 9.93 0.34
N ASP A 28 -0.08 8.88 1.14
CA ASP A 28 -0.28 9.00 2.58
C ASP A 28 0.94 9.71 3.19
N ASN A 29 0.77 10.95 3.67
CA ASN A 29 1.82 11.69 4.35
C ASN A 29 1.72 11.56 5.88
N GLY A 30 0.97 10.59 6.38
CA GLY A 30 0.83 10.31 7.81
C GLY A 30 2.15 9.95 8.49
N GLU A 31 2.18 10.14 9.81
CA GLU A 31 3.33 9.75 10.63
C GLU A 31 3.53 8.22 10.57
N LEU A 32 4.80 7.80 10.52
CA LEU A 32 5.14 6.39 10.63
C LEU A 32 4.76 5.90 12.04
N ASN A 33 3.84 4.94 12.12
CA ASN A 33 3.54 4.27 13.37
C ASN A 33 4.83 3.59 13.89
N PRO A 34 5.39 4.00 15.04
CA PRO A 34 6.67 3.49 15.53
C PRO A 34 6.63 1.99 15.83
N LYS A 35 5.44 1.41 16.05
CA LYS A 35 5.26 -0.04 16.20
C LYS A 35 5.47 -0.82 14.90
N CYS A 36 5.50 -0.15 13.76
CA CYS A 36 5.80 -0.76 12.47
C CYS A 36 7.30 -0.75 12.17
N GLU A 37 8.11 0.03 12.89
CA GLU A 37 9.54 0.15 12.65
C GLU A 37 10.32 -1.01 13.25
N LYS A 38 11.45 -1.34 12.60
CA LYS A 38 12.37 -2.36 13.11
C LYS A 38 13.00 -1.85 14.41
N PRO A 39 12.97 -2.61 15.51
CA PRO A 39 13.73 -2.29 16.72
C PRO A 39 15.23 -2.25 16.47
N ASN A 40 15.94 -1.64 17.42
CA ASN A 40 17.39 -1.72 17.48
C ASN A 40 17.84 -3.18 17.54
N ASP A 41 19.00 -3.45 16.95
CA ASP A 41 19.55 -4.80 16.92
C ASP A 41 19.85 -5.27 18.35
N CYS A 42 19.19 -6.36 18.74
CA CYS A 42 19.32 -6.94 20.07
C CYS A 42 19.20 -8.46 19.95
N PRO A 43 20.25 -9.13 19.44
CA PRO A 43 20.18 -10.54 19.08
C PRO A 43 19.88 -11.43 20.29
N GLY A 44 19.03 -12.44 20.10
CA GLY A 44 18.73 -13.44 21.11
C GLY A 44 17.44 -14.18 20.82
N ASN A 45 17.01 -15.01 21.78
CA ASN A 45 15.88 -15.93 21.62
C ASN A 45 14.78 -15.74 22.69
N GLY A 46 14.69 -14.55 23.29
CA GLY A 46 13.76 -14.27 24.40
C GLY A 46 12.32 -14.04 23.95
N LYS A 47 12.11 -13.38 22.80
CA LYS A 47 10.78 -13.17 22.21
C LYS A 47 10.87 -13.01 20.70
N THR A 48 9.73 -13.21 20.02
CA THR A 48 9.57 -12.92 18.60
C THR A 48 8.53 -11.82 18.44
N VAL A 49 8.86 -10.79 17.67
CA VAL A 49 7.95 -9.68 17.33
C VAL A 49 7.91 -9.48 15.82
N TYR A 50 6.91 -8.75 15.34
CA TYR A 50 6.71 -8.46 13.92
C TYR A 50 6.78 -6.95 13.65
N TYR A 51 7.62 -6.58 12.70
CA TYR A 51 7.77 -5.20 12.20
C TYR A 51 7.52 -5.17 10.69
N TYR A 52 7.24 -4.00 10.14
CA TYR A 52 6.96 -3.83 8.72
C TYR A 52 8.22 -3.45 7.94
N ASN A 53 8.65 -4.31 7.03
CA ASN A 53 9.68 -4.04 6.05
C ASN A 53 9.03 -3.51 4.76
N LYS A 54 9.47 -2.34 4.27
CA LYS A 54 8.89 -1.70 3.08
C LYS A 54 9.00 -2.51 1.78
N THR A 55 9.91 -3.48 1.72
CA THR A 55 10.12 -4.37 0.57
C THR A 55 9.58 -5.77 0.83
N GLY A 56 9.67 -6.25 2.07
CA GLY A 56 9.30 -7.62 2.47
C GLY A 56 7.97 -7.77 3.20
N GLY A 57 7.23 -6.68 3.44
CA GLY A 57 6.03 -6.71 4.29
C GLY A 57 6.36 -6.98 5.76
N CYS A 58 5.43 -7.58 6.50
CA CYS A 58 5.65 -7.92 7.90
C CYS A 58 6.68 -9.05 8.04
N GLN A 59 7.72 -8.82 8.85
CA GLN A 59 8.83 -9.75 9.04
C GLN A 59 9.00 -10.07 10.53
N PRO A 60 9.25 -11.34 10.90
CA PRO A 60 9.57 -11.70 12.28
C PRO A 60 10.98 -11.23 12.66
N LEU A 61 11.16 -10.85 13.91
CA LEU A 61 12.45 -10.54 14.53
C LEU A 61 12.54 -11.23 15.89
N ARG A 62 13.60 -12.03 16.09
CA ARG A 62 13.92 -12.62 17.40
C ARG A 62 14.77 -11.64 18.18
N LEU A 63 14.32 -11.28 19.38
CA LEU A 63 14.98 -10.38 20.29
C LEU A 63 15.47 -11.14 21.53
N GLY A 64 16.58 -10.69 22.10
CA GLY A 64 17.03 -11.14 23.42
C GLY A 64 16.04 -10.81 24.55
N SER A 65 16.20 -11.49 25.68
CA SER A 65 15.41 -11.23 26.88
C SER A 65 15.72 -9.82 27.42
N GLY A 66 14.69 -9.03 27.72
CA GLY A 66 14.84 -7.66 28.22
C GLY A 66 15.10 -6.59 27.15
N CYS A 67 15.17 -6.97 25.87
CA CYS A 67 15.32 -6.01 24.78
C CYS A 67 14.03 -5.18 24.56
N PRO A 68 14.15 -3.88 24.25
CA PRO A 68 13.02 -3.08 23.77
C PRO A 68 12.56 -3.59 22.40
N ASP A 69 11.24 -3.58 22.17
CA ASP A 69 10.62 -4.02 20.93
C ASP A 69 9.78 -2.92 20.26
N ASN A 70 9.90 -1.67 20.70
CA ASN A 70 9.10 -0.53 20.20
C ASN A 70 7.57 -0.75 20.29
N GLY A 71 7.10 -1.71 21.09
CA GLY A 71 5.70 -2.12 21.09
C GLY A 71 5.26 -2.78 19.79
N ASN A 72 6.18 -3.41 19.04
CA ASN A 72 5.90 -4.21 17.87
C ASN A 72 4.87 -5.31 18.16
N TYR A 73 4.26 -5.78 17.08
CA TYR A 73 3.17 -6.72 17.11
C TYR A 73 3.65 -8.14 17.45
N GLN A 74 2.79 -8.91 18.13
CA GLN A 74 3.09 -10.30 18.51
C GLN A 74 2.71 -11.29 17.40
N THR A 75 1.88 -10.86 16.45
CA THR A 75 1.44 -11.68 15.32
C THR A 75 1.70 -10.99 13.99
N HIS A 76 1.88 -11.81 12.94
CA HIS A 76 2.06 -11.33 11.59
C HIS A 76 0.82 -10.56 11.09
N ASP A 77 -0.37 -11.04 11.41
CA ASP A 77 -1.64 -10.45 10.94
C ASP A 77 -1.90 -9.08 11.56
N GLU A 78 -1.59 -8.90 12.84
CA GLU A 78 -1.73 -7.60 13.51
C GLU A 78 -0.77 -6.57 12.89
N CYS A 79 0.46 -6.99 12.56
CA CYS A 79 1.38 -6.15 11.81
C CYS A 79 0.83 -5.78 10.43
N LEU A 80 0.26 -6.73 9.68
CA LEU A 80 -0.28 -6.46 8.35
C LEU A 80 -1.45 -5.48 8.41
N GLU A 81 -2.40 -5.70 9.34
CA GLU A 81 -3.58 -4.85 9.51
C GLU A 81 -3.22 -3.41 9.89
N LYS A 82 -2.17 -3.23 10.69
CA LYS A 82 -1.82 -1.90 11.24
C LYS A 82 -0.71 -1.17 10.47
N CYS A 83 0.05 -1.85 9.61
CA CYS A 83 1.21 -1.26 8.94
C CYS A 83 1.15 -1.27 7.40
N ALA A 84 0.23 -2.03 6.78
CA ALA A 84 0.13 -2.12 5.33
C ALA A 84 -1.03 -1.25 4.77
N PRO A 85 -0.82 -0.51 3.67
CA PRO A 85 0.47 -0.11 3.11
C PRO A 85 1.16 0.95 4.00
N PRO A 86 2.50 1.05 4.01
CA PRO A 86 3.17 2.03 4.84
C PRO A 86 2.87 3.45 4.33
N PRO A 87 2.84 4.45 5.22
CA PRO A 87 2.80 5.85 4.82
C PRO A 87 3.89 6.17 3.79
N GLY A 88 3.57 7.04 2.83
CA GLY A 88 4.43 7.47 1.74
C GLY A 88 4.34 6.58 0.50
N LYS A 89 3.44 5.59 0.47
CA LYS A 89 3.14 4.82 -0.75
C LYS A 89 1.93 5.40 -1.47
N LYS A 90 1.95 5.28 -2.81
CA LYS A 90 0.79 5.58 -3.65
C LYS A 90 -0.31 4.59 -3.32
N VAL A 91 -1.35 5.05 -2.64
CA VAL A 91 -2.58 4.29 -2.45
C VAL A 91 -3.48 4.59 -3.64
N TYR A 92 -3.91 3.54 -4.35
CA TYR A 92 -4.98 3.67 -5.33
C TYR A 92 -6.29 3.59 -4.57
N VAL A 93 -7.04 4.68 -4.57
CA VAL A 93 -8.41 4.68 -4.03
C VAL A 93 -9.28 3.95 -5.05
N ALA A 94 -10.05 2.95 -4.64
CA ALA A 94 -10.90 2.15 -5.54
C ALA A 94 -12.18 2.91 -5.93
#